data_AF-A0A1F5CSL4-F1
#
_entry.id   AF-A0A1F5CSL4-F1
#
_cell.length_a   1.000
_cell.length_b   1.000
_cell.length_c   1.000
_cell.angle_alpha   90.00
_cell.angle_beta   90.00
_cell.angle_gamma   90.00
#
_symmetry.space_group_name_H-M   'P 1'
#
loop_
_entity.id
_entity.type
_entity.pdbx_description
1 polymer ?
#
loop_
_entity_poly.entity_id
_entity_poly.type
_entity_poly.pdbx_seq_one_letter_code
_entity_poly.pdbx_strand_id
1 'polypeptide(L)'
;MALPSEFLTALLLWFVRAFISSLICLIIGIIGIKIITIMTTKISEFKTIKGDPIGTGLFVSGFLVFAGLVVYGSMVNPFFLSQSVVFSSYFNIQRLLVVSLSFFVSLFFGWLFYTVFARLTPFGMDLDDVNKSPIAVGIFLFGYEVFLGLIIYGSLMIPLG
;
A
#
# COMPACT_ATOMS: atom_id res chain seq x y z
N MET A 1 -13.01 38.21 -10.60
CA MET A 1 -11.86 37.83 -11.46
C MET A 1 -12.12 36.41 -11.93
N ALA A 2 -12.40 36.21 -13.22
CA ALA A 2 -12.65 34.86 -13.74
C ALA A 2 -11.35 34.05 -13.65
N LEU A 3 -11.42 32.79 -13.19
CA LEU A 3 -10.26 31.90 -13.17
C LEU A 3 -9.75 31.74 -14.62
N PRO A 4 -8.44 31.93 -14.88
CA PRO A 4 -7.88 31.69 -16.21
C PRO A 4 -8.16 30.25 -16.63
N SER A 5 -8.65 30.04 -17.87
CA SER A 5 -8.96 28.72 -18.40
C SER A 5 -7.75 27.77 -18.33
N GLU A 6 -6.55 28.30 -18.53
CA GLU A 6 -5.27 27.56 -18.43
C GLU A 6 -4.97 27.06 -17.01
N PHE A 7 -5.36 27.82 -15.99
CA PHE A 7 -5.20 27.40 -14.60
C PHE A 7 -6.14 26.23 -14.27
N LEU A 8 -7.40 26.31 -14.74
CA LEU A 8 -8.37 25.24 -14.52
C LEU A 8 -7.96 23.94 -15.23
N THR A 9 -7.47 24.02 -16.47
CA THR A 9 -6.99 22.84 -17.20
C THR A 9 -5.76 22.22 -16.56
N ALA A 10 -4.80 23.02 -16.10
CA ALA A 10 -3.62 22.53 -15.38
C ALA A 10 -4.00 21.83 -14.06
N LEU A 11 -4.90 22.43 -13.28
CA LEU A 11 -5.41 21.85 -12.03
C LEU A 11 -6.11 20.51 -12.27
N LEU A 12 -6.98 20.45 -13.28
CA LEU A 12 -7.76 19.26 -13.61
C LEU A 12 -6.86 18.14 -14.12
N LEU A 13 -5.87 18.46 -14.96
CA LEU A 13 -4.85 17.52 -15.38
C LEU A 13 -4.05 16.99 -14.19
N TRP A 14 -3.55 17.85 -13.30
CA TRP A 14 -2.84 17.42 -12.10
C TRP A 14 -3.71 16.51 -11.22
N PHE A 15 -4.97 16.86 -11.00
CA PHE A 15 -5.90 16.07 -10.22
C PHE A 15 -6.12 14.68 -10.82
N VAL A 16 -6.35 14.59 -12.14
CA VAL A 16 -6.52 13.31 -12.84
C VAL A 16 -5.28 12.43 -12.70
N ARG A 17 -4.08 13.03 -12.79
CA ARG A 17 -2.81 12.31 -12.62
C ARG A 17 -2.67 11.73 -11.22
N ALA A 18 -2.86 12.56 -10.19
CA ALA A 18 -2.80 12.14 -8.79
C ALA A 18 -3.85 11.07 -8.47
N PHE A 19 -5.07 11.25 -8.99
CA PHE A 19 -6.18 10.32 -8.78
C PHE A 19 -5.94 8.95 -9.41
N ILE A 20 -5.46 8.90 -10.66
CA ILE A 20 -5.20 7.62 -11.33
C ILE A 20 -3.97 6.93 -10.72
N SER A 21 -2.92 7.69 -10.39
CA SER A 21 -1.76 7.14 -9.67
C SER A 21 -2.15 6.54 -8.32
N SER A 22 -3.01 7.21 -7.55
CA SER A 22 -3.45 6.68 -6.26
C SER A 22 -4.29 5.42 -6.43
N LEU A 23 -5.20 5.36 -7.41
CA LEU A 23 -5.97 4.15 -7.72
C LEU A 23 -5.06 2.96 -8.07
N ILE A 24 -4.05 3.16 -8.93
CA ILE A 24 -3.11 2.10 -9.29
C ILE A 24 -2.35 1.59 -8.06
N CYS A 25 -1.83 2.49 -7.22
CA CYS A 25 -1.12 2.11 -6.00
C CYS A 25 -2.04 1.42 -4.97
N LEU A 26 -3.30 1.84 -4.85
CA LEU A 26 -4.28 1.18 -4.00
C LEU A 26 -4.56 -0.25 -4.49
N ILE A 27 -4.72 -0.45 -5.79
CA ILE A 27 -4.91 -1.79 -6.38
C ILE A 27 -3.69 -2.68 -6.09
N ILE A 28 -2.48 -2.15 -6.27
CA ILE A 28 -1.23 -2.86 -5.93
C ILE A 28 -1.22 -3.23 -4.44
N GLY A 29 -1.60 -2.30 -3.56
CA GLY A 29 -1.70 -2.56 -2.13
C GLY A 29 -2.66 -3.67 -1.76
N ILE A 30 -3.87 -3.64 -2.32
CA ILE A 30 -4.89 -4.68 -2.13
C ILE A 30 -4.38 -6.04 -2.61
N ILE A 31 -3.66 -6.07 -3.74
CA ILE A 31 -3.00 -7.29 -4.22
C ILE A 31 -1.95 -7.76 -3.22
N GLY A 32 -1.16 -6.86 -2.62
CA GLY A 32 -0.19 -7.19 -1.58
C GLY A 32 -0.81 -7.85 -0.36
N ILE A 33 -1.90 -7.28 0.16
CA ILE A 33 -2.65 -7.84 1.28
C ILE A 33 -3.15 -9.26 0.94
N LYS A 34 -3.71 -9.45 -0.25
CA LYS A 34 -4.15 -10.79 -0.70
C LYS A 34 -3.01 -11.78 -0.84
N ILE A 35 -1.86 -11.35 -1.36
CA ILE A 35 -0.67 -12.20 -1.52
C ILE A 35 -0.16 -12.64 -0.15
N ILE A 36 -0.11 -11.73 0.83
CA ILE A 36 0.28 -12.09 2.19
C ILE A 36 -0.61 -13.19 2.73
N THR A 37 -1.94 -13.05 2.69
CA THR A 37 -2.85 -14.09 3.18
C THR A 37 -2.61 -15.46 2.51
N ILE A 38 -2.20 -15.48 1.25
CA ILE A 38 -1.82 -16.73 0.56
C ILE A 38 -0.46 -17.24 1.06
N MET A 39 0.53 -16.37 1.24
CA MET A 39 1.86 -16.74 1.73
C MET A 39 1.81 -17.24 3.19
N THR A 40 0.98 -16.62 4.02
CA THR A 40 0.65 -17.02 5.38
C THR A 40 -0.32 -18.21 5.40
N THR A 41 -0.03 -19.27 4.64
CA THR A 41 -0.88 -20.46 4.40
C THR A 41 -1.50 -21.12 5.65
N LYS A 42 -1.00 -20.84 6.85
CA LYS A 42 -1.52 -21.33 8.12
C LYS A 42 -2.43 -20.35 8.86
N ILE A 43 -2.58 -19.11 8.38
CA ILE A 43 -3.38 -18.06 9.02
C ILE A 43 -4.63 -17.77 8.18
N SER A 44 -5.80 -18.10 8.74
CA SER A 44 -7.08 -17.78 8.12
C SER A 44 -7.52 -16.37 8.51
N GLU A 45 -6.67 -15.38 8.25
CA GLU A 45 -6.75 -14.00 8.76
C GLU A 45 -8.16 -13.41 8.61
N PHE A 46 -8.66 -13.39 7.36
CA PHE A 46 -9.98 -12.85 7.04
C PHE A 46 -11.15 -13.66 7.62
N LYS A 47 -10.97 -14.97 7.84
CA LYS A 47 -12.01 -15.80 8.45
C LYS A 47 -12.10 -15.53 9.95
N THR A 48 -10.96 -15.29 10.59
CA THR A 48 -10.86 -15.07 12.04
C THR A 48 -11.39 -13.69 12.45
N ILE A 49 -11.13 -12.63 11.67
CA ILE A 49 -11.67 -11.29 11.99
C ILE A 49 -13.15 -11.12 11.65
N LYS A 50 -13.71 -12.01 10.82
CA LYS A 50 -15.09 -11.90 10.35
C LYS A 50 -16.05 -12.10 11.52
N GLY A 51 -16.81 -11.05 11.84
CA GLY A 51 -17.77 -11.04 12.93
C GLY A 51 -17.24 -10.44 14.24
N ASP A 52 -15.94 -10.12 14.31
CA ASP A 52 -15.37 -9.37 15.42
C ASP A 52 -15.24 -7.87 15.06
N PRO A 53 -15.91 -6.97 15.78
CA PRO A 53 -15.89 -5.54 15.47
C PRO A 53 -14.51 -4.91 15.68
N ILE A 54 -13.73 -5.39 16.65
CA ILE A 54 -12.41 -4.83 16.97
C ILE A 54 -11.39 -5.20 15.89
N GLY A 55 -11.27 -6.49 15.57
CA GLY A 55 -10.39 -6.99 14.51
C GLY A 55 -10.72 -6.39 13.15
N THR A 56 -12.03 -6.26 12.82
CA THR A 56 -12.47 -5.58 11.60
C THR A 56 -12.10 -4.10 11.63
N GLY A 57 -12.31 -3.41 12.76
CA GLY A 57 -11.94 -2.00 12.93
C GLY A 57 -10.44 -1.76 12.78
N LEU A 58 -9.60 -2.65 13.30
CA LEU A 58 -8.14 -2.59 13.15
C LEU A 58 -7.72 -2.73 11.69
N PHE A 59 -8.27 -3.72 10.97
CA PHE A 59 -8.03 -3.88 9.54
C PHE A 59 -8.45 -2.63 8.74
N VAL A 60 -9.66 -2.11 8.96
CA VAL A 60 -10.11 -0.89 8.27
C VAL A 60 -9.23 0.32 8.60
N SER A 61 -8.77 0.43 9.85
CA SER A 61 -7.89 1.52 10.28
C SER A 61 -6.53 1.46 9.59
N GLY A 62 -5.95 0.27 9.44
CA GLY A 62 -4.66 0.10 8.77
C GLY A 62 -4.79 0.39 7.27
N PHE A 63 -5.88 -0.06 6.65
CA PHE A 63 -6.19 0.25 5.26
C PHE A 63 -6.36 1.77 5.03
N LEU A 64 -6.98 2.50 5.96
CA LEU A 64 -7.09 3.96 5.87
C LEU A 64 -5.73 4.65 5.95
N VAL A 65 -4.83 4.19 6.84
CA VAL A 65 -3.45 4.72 6.91
C VAL A 65 -2.70 4.43 5.62
N PHE A 66 -2.77 3.19 5.13
CA PHE A 66 -2.23 2.77 3.85
C PHE A 66 -2.72 3.68 2.71
N ALA A 67 -4.03 3.85 2.60
CA ALA A 67 -4.65 4.67 1.57
C ALA A 67 -4.22 6.13 1.67
N GLY A 68 -4.15 6.69 2.88
CA GLY A 68 -3.68 8.05 3.11
C GLY A 68 -2.24 8.26 2.64
N LEU A 69 -1.33 7.34 2.96
CA LEU A 69 0.06 7.38 2.52
C LEU A 69 0.20 7.32 0.99
N VAL A 70 -0.56 6.43 0.36
CA VAL A 70 -0.58 6.27 -1.10
C VAL A 70 -1.15 7.50 -1.80
N VAL A 71 -2.28 8.01 -1.32
CA VAL A 71 -2.94 9.19 -1.89
C VAL A 71 -2.02 10.40 -1.76
N TYR A 72 -1.44 10.63 -0.58
CA TYR A 72 -0.52 11.74 -0.36
C TYR A 72 0.72 11.61 -1.25
N GLY A 73 1.34 10.43 -1.32
CA GLY A 73 2.48 10.20 -2.22
C GLY A 73 2.16 10.46 -3.70
N SER A 74 0.96 10.07 -4.14
CA SER A 74 0.48 10.27 -5.51
C SER A 74 0.14 11.72 -5.82
N MET A 75 -0.29 12.51 -4.81
CA MET A 75 -0.52 13.95 -4.96
C MET A 75 0.77 14.73 -5.15
N VAL A 76 1.83 14.35 -4.43
CA VAL A 76 3.13 15.02 -4.55
C VAL A 76 3.85 14.59 -5.83
N ASN A 77 3.87 13.29 -6.13
CA ASN A 77 4.63 12.71 -7.24
C ASN A 77 3.79 11.72 -8.07
N PRO A 78 2.81 12.20 -8.84
CA PRO A 78 2.05 11.33 -9.72
C PRO A 78 2.93 10.76 -10.84
N PHE A 79 2.73 9.49 -11.17
CA PHE A 79 3.44 8.79 -12.25
C PHE A 79 2.57 8.56 -13.49
N PHE A 80 1.25 8.72 -13.36
CA PHE A 80 0.32 8.68 -14.48
C PHE A 80 0.37 10.02 -15.23
N LEU A 81 0.64 9.98 -16.54
CA LEU A 81 0.93 11.12 -17.44
C LEU A 81 2.18 11.91 -17.03
N SER A 82 3.21 11.91 -17.90
CA SER A 82 4.47 12.60 -17.62
C SER A 82 4.27 14.10 -17.33
N GLN A 83 5.23 14.71 -16.63
CA GLN A 83 5.22 16.15 -16.35
C GLN A 83 5.34 17.01 -17.61
N SER A 84 5.76 16.44 -18.74
CA SER A 84 5.81 17.15 -20.02
C SER A 84 4.43 17.25 -20.67
N VAL A 85 4.09 18.43 -21.19
CA VAL A 85 2.88 18.68 -22.01
C VAL A 85 2.98 18.01 -23.39
N VAL A 86 4.14 17.42 -23.70
CA VAL A 86 4.38 16.67 -24.93
C VAL A 86 3.76 15.28 -24.76
N PHE A 87 2.76 15.00 -25.59
CA PHE A 87 1.98 13.75 -25.67
C PHE A 87 2.79 12.45 -25.87
N SER A 88 4.13 12.48 -25.90
CA SER A 88 4.96 11.33 -26.26
C SER A 88 5.26 10.37 -25.10
N SER A 89 4.90 10.69 -23.85
CA SER A 89 5.04 9.74 -22.74
C SER A 89 3.88 9.84 -21.74
N TYR A 90 2.88 8.97 -21.93
CA TYR A 90 1.70 8.86 -21.08
C TYR A 90 1.99 8.27 -19.69
N PHE A 91 3.17 7.69 -19.47
CA PHE A 91 3.55 7.09 -18.20
C PHE A 91 4.97 7.48 -17.82
N ASN A 92 5.17 7.88 -16.57
CA ASN A 92 6.49 7.82 -15.95
C ASN A 92 6.78 6.33 -15.62
N ILE A 93 7.20 5.59 -16.65
CA ILE A 93 7.50 4.14 -16.57
C ILE A 93 8.55 3.88 -15.49
N GLN A 94 9.54 4.76 -15.35
CA GLN A 94 10.57 4.64 -14.33
C GLN A 94 9.98 4.68 -12.92
N ARG A 95 9.08 5.63 -12.63
CA ARG A 95 8.41 5.70 -11.32
C ARG A 95 7.50 4.51 -11.09
N LEU A 96 6.74 4.08 -12.10
CA LEU A 96 5.92 2.87 -12.01
C LEU A 96 6.76 1.64 -11.68
N LEU A 97 7.91 1.45 -12.36
CA LEU A 97 8.84 0.36 -12.08
C LEU A 97 9.41 0.41 -10.67
N VAL A 98 9.79 1.60 -10.18
CA VAL A 98 10.28 1.77 -8.81
C VAL A 98 9.20 1.42 -7.79
N VAL A 99 7.95 1.87 -7.98
CA VAL A 99 6.81 1.50 -7.13
C VAL A 99 6.59 -0.02 -7.17
N SER A 100 6.57 -0.63 -8.35
CA SER A 100 6.39 -2.08 -8.51
C SER A 100 7.52 -2.89 -7.85
N LEU A 101 8.78 -2.50 -8.03
CA LEU A 101 9.91 -3.17 -7.38
C LEU A 101 9.86 -3.01 -5.86
N SER A 102 9.54 -1.80 -5.37
CA SER A 102 9.41 -1.54 -3.93
C SER A 102 8.29 -2.38 -3.32
N PHE A 103 7.19 -2.57 -4.05
CA PHE A 103 6.13 -3.47 -3.66
C PHE A 103 6.64 -4.92 -3.51
N PHE A 104 7.38 -5.46 -4.48
CA PHE A 104 7.97 -6.80 -4.36
C PHE A 104 8.96 -6.91 -3.21
N VAL A 105 9.77 -5.86 -2.98
CA VAL A 105 10.68 -5.79 -1.82
C VAL A 105 9.89 -5.82 -0.52
N SER A 106 8.76 -5.10 -0.42
CA SER A 106 7.89 -5.12 0.76
C SER A 106 7.33 -6.52 1.02
N LEU A 107 6.91 -7.24 -0.02
CA LEU A 107 6.42 -8.62 0.09
C LEU A 107 7.52 -9.57 0.54
N PHE A 108 8.72 -9.42 -0.04
CA PHE A 108 9.89 -10.22 0.33
C PHE A 108 10.23 -10.03 1.81
N PHE A 109 10.29 -8.78 2.30
CA PHE A 109 10.56 -8.50 3.70
C PHE A 109 9.42 -8.95 4.62
N GLY A 110 8.16 -8.76 4.23
CA GLY A 110 7.01 -9.26 4.99
C GLY A 110 7.09 -10.77 5.18
N TRP A 111 7.37 -11.52 4.12
CA TRP A 111 7.58 -12.96 4.18
C TRP A 111 8.83 -13.37 4.98
N LEU A 112 9.94 -12.66 4.78
CA LEU A 112 11.19 -12.93 5.49
C LEU A 112 11.00 -12.77 7.00
N PHE A 113 10.40 -11.65 7.42
CA PHE A 113 10.10 -11.39 8.83
C PHE A 113 9.13 -12.43 9.38
N TYR A 114 8.07 -12.77 8.66
CA TYR A 114 7.17 -13.85 9.06
C TYR A 114 7.93 -15.16 9.33
N THR A 115 8.77 -15.58 8.37
CA THR A 115 9.52 -16.83 8.46
C THR A 115 10.54 -16.82 9.61
N VAL A 116 11.19 -15.68 9.83
CA VAL A 116 12.16 -15.50 10.93
C VAL A 116 11.44 -15.56 12.28
N PHE A 117 10.35 -14.82 12.46
CA PHE A 117 9.61 -14.80 13.72
C PHE A 117 8.92 -16.13 14.02
N ALA A 118 8.38 -16.82 13.00
CA ALA A 118 7.84 -18.16 13.16
C ALA A 118 8.89 -19.17 13.65
N ARG A 119 10.17 -19.01 13.25
CA ARG A 119 11.27 -19.89 13.73
C ARG A 119 11.83 -19.49 15.09
N LEU A 120 11.88 -18.19 15.38
CA LEU A 120 12.44 -17.68 16.63
C LEU A 120 11.49 -17.83 17.82
N THR A 121 10.19 -18.04 17.56
CA THR A 121 9.13 -18.14 18.58
C THR A 121 9.32 -17.12 19.71
N PRO A 122 9.31 -15.81 19.39
CA PRO A 122 9.59 -14.78 20.37
C PRO A 122 8.67 -14.94 21.57
N PHE A 123 9.26 -14.97 22.78
CA PHE A 123 8.54 -15.18 24.04
C PHE A 123 7.82 -16.54 24.15
N GLY A 124 8.25 -17.55 23.37
CA GLY A 124 7.68 -18.89 23.38
C GLY A 124 6.33 -19.03 22.68
N MET A 125 5.87 -17.98 21.97
CA MET A 125 4.66 -18.03 21.16
C MET A 125 5.00 -18.25 19.69
N ASP A 126 4.31 -19.18 19.05
CA ASP A 126 4.36 -19.36 17.60
C ASP A 126 3.61 -18.20 16.94
N LEU A 127 4.17 -17.65 15.85
CA LEU A 127 3.48 -16.59 15.10
C LEU A 127 2.16 -17.09 14.49
N ASP A 128 2.06 -18.39 14.23
CA ASP A 128 0.82 -19.05 13.79
C ASP A 128 -0.32 -18.90 14.84
N ASP A 129 0.01 -18.64 16.13
CA ASP A 129 -0.97 -18.46 17.22
C ASP A 129 -1.77 -17.16 17.13
N VAL A 130 -1.34 -16.21 16.29
CA VAL A 130 -2.09 -14.97 16.02
C VAL A 130 -3.53 -15.29 15.56
N ASN A 131 -3.75 -16.42 14.89
CA ASN A 131 -5.08 -16.92 14.52
C ASN A 131 -6.05 -17.17 15.68
N LYS A 132 -5.55 -17.39 16.89
CA LYS A 132 -6.39 -17.76 18.04
C LYS A 132 -7.21 -16.57 18.53
N SER A 133 -6.86 -15.34 18.12
CA SER A 133 -7.54 -14.11 18.54
C SER A 133 -7.82 -13.20 17.33
N PRO A 134 -9.09 -12.84 17.06
CA PRO A 134 -9.44 -11.86 16.03
C PRO A 134 -8.72 -10.52 16.19
N ILE A 135 -8.50 -10.10 17.43
CA ILE A 135 -7.79 -8.86 17.74
C ILE A 135 -6.32 -8.96 17.33
N ALA A 136 -5.67 -10.10 17.61
CA ALA A 136 -4.27 -10.31 17.23
C ALA A 136 -4.11 -10.31 15.71
N VAL A 137 -5.01 -10.97 14.98
CA VAL A 137 -5.05 -10.90 13.51
C VAL A 137 -5.25 -9.46 13.02
N GLY A 138 -6.17 -8.71 13.64
CA GLY A 138 -6.40 -7.31 13.32
C GLY A 138 -5.14 -6.44 13.48
N ILE A 139 -4.41 -6.61 14.59
CA ILE A 139 -3.14 -5.90 14.83
C ILE A 139 -2.09 -6.29 13.80
N PHE A 140 -1.99 -7.58 13.46
CA PHE A 140 -1.06 -8.07 12.46
C PHE A 140 -1.32 -7.47 11.08
N LEU A 141 -2.57 -7.50 10.62
CA LEU A 141 -2.97 -6.91 9.33
C LEU A 141 -2.75 -5.39 9.33
N PHE A 142 -3.13 -4.70 10.40
CA PHE A 142 -2.89 -3.27 10.56
C PHE A 142 -1.40 -2.93 10.40
N GLY A 143 -0.53 -3.66 11.11
CA GLY A 143 0.91 -3.45 11.04
C GLY A 143 1.46 -3.67 9.63
N TYR A 144 0.97 -4.70 8.94
CA TYR A 144 1.35 -4.95 7.56
C TYR A 144 0.91 -3.83 6.60
N GLU A 145 -0.33 -3.35 6.72
CA GLU A 145 -0.86 -2.27 5.87
C GLU A 145 -0.08 -0.97 6.05
N VAL A 146 0.27 -0.62 7.30
CA VAL A 146 1.14 0.52 7.61
C VAL A 146 2.52 0.34 6.97
N PHE A 147 3.14 -0.83 7.14
CA PHE A 147 4.44 -1.13 6.54
C PHE A 147 4.41 -1.01 5.02
N LEU A 148 3.41 -1.61 4.37
CA LEU A 148 3.21 -1.55 2.93
C LEU A 148 3.02 -0.10 2.45
N GLY A 149 2.22 0.68 3.19
CA GLY A 149 1.96 2.09 2.88
C GLY A 149 3.22 2.93 2.93
N LEU A 150 4.08 2.71 3.94
CA LEU A 150 5.36 3.41 4.07
C LEU A 150 6.32 3.09 2.91
N ILE A 151 6.38 1.83 2.48
CA ILE A 151 7.25 1.44 1.36
C ILE A 151 6.75 2.06 0.04
N ILE A 152 5.45 2.00 -0.24
CA ILE A 152 4.89 2.61 -1.45
C ILE A 152 5.07 4.13 -1.40
N TYR A 153 4.77 4.77 -0.27
CA TYR A 153 5.00 6.20 -0.07
C TYR A 153 6.47 6.59 -0.31
N GLY A 154 7.41 5.86 0.30
CA GLY A 154 8.83 6.07 0.09
C GLY A 154 9.21 5.97 -1.39
N SER A 155 8.71 4.95 -2.09
CA SER A 155 8.96 4.77 -3.53
C SER A 155 8.43 5.91 -4.39
N LEU A 156 7.32 6.54 -4.00
CA LEU A 156 6.76 7.72 -4.64
C LEU A 156 7.56 8.99 -4.33
N MET A 157 8.34 9.03 -3.26
CA MET A 157 9.16 10.19 -2.90
C MET A 157 10.61 10.10 -3.39
N ILE A 158 11.05 8.94 -3.89
CA ILE A 158 12.39 8.81 -4.46
C ILE A 158 12.55 9.82 -5.61
N PRO A 159 13.58 10.69 -5.57
CA PRO A 159 13.94 11.53 -6.70
C PRO A 159 14.39 10.62 -7.85
N LEU A 160 13.73 10.75 -8.98
CA LEU A 160 14.17 10.12 -10.23
C LEU A 160 14.87 11.21 -11.01
N GLY A 161 16.10 10.94 -11.44
CA GLY A 161 16.95 11.90 -12.15
C GLY A 161 16.36 12.42 -13.44
#